data_AF-C5FDR8-F1
#
_entry.id   AF-C5FDR8-F1
#
_cell.length_a   1.000
_cell.length_b   1.000
_cell.length_c   1.000
_cell.angle_alpha   90.00
_cell.angle_beta   90.00
_cell.angle_gamma   90.00
#
_symmetry.space_group_name_H-M   'P 1'
#
loop_
_entity.id
_entity.type
_entity.pdbx_description
1 polymer ?
#
loop_
_entity_poly.entity_id
_entity_poly.type
_entity_poly.pdbx_seq_one_letter_code
_entity_poly.pdbx_strand_id
1 'polypeptide(L)'
;MASAPHVPEDQSRLLEEALGVVRQQSHMMRRCLETPGKLMDALKCGSTLVAELRTPTLGPKQYYELYMSVFDALRHLSDYLRESHPVNHLADLYELVQYAGNIVPRLYLMITVGTVYMSIPDAPVKEIMKDMMEMSRGVQHPIRGLFLRYYLSGQARDHLPMGSGDGPQGNLQDSTNFVLTNFVEMNKLWVRLQHQGHSREREKRTQERKELELLVGSNLVRLSQLVDLESYKSVILQPLLEQVVQCRDVLAQEYLLEVITKVFPDEYHLHTLDSMLSAIARLNPHVDMKKIVIGLMDRLSTYATRGSEKSDDPEVRRKAEEEATVRLLENLQLSKQRGTTATASDEQKPGKSDDEKLLLNLQKQMLQMTSKKTMSQHRPFLGMLSSMKSSTIKNIYPDRLEEYVDQVLQYATKTATEHYDSADFHSAPAQSSILNLLLAPLQSSLVGIRVPNLNDAAGKQRRQSKSKGGLRE
;
A
#
# COMPACT_ATOMS: atom_id res chain seq x y z
N MET A 1 -17.40 36.36 -28.64
CA MET A 1 -17.15 35.04 -29.26
C MET A 1 -16.55 34.13 -28.20
N ALA A 2 -17.31 33.15 -27.73
CA ALA A 2 -16.84 32.16 -26.78
C ALA A 2 -16.03 31.08 -27.54
N SER A 3 -14.72 31.01 -27.29
CA SER A 3 -13.91 29.90 -27.80
C SER A 3 -14.25 28.62 -27.02
N ALA A 4 -14.97 27.71 -27.68
CA ALA A 4 -15.15 26.32 -27.23
C ALA A 4 -13.80 25.54 -27.36
N PRO A 5 -13.64 24.37 -26.70
CA PRO A 5 -12.35 23.84 -26.24
C PRO A 5 -11.59 23.09 -27.34
N HIS A 6 -10.64 23.76 -28.01
CA HIS A 6 -9.75 23.17 -29.02
C HIS A 6 -8.50 22.49 -28.42
N VAL A 7 -8.56 22.01 -27.17
CA VAL A 7 -7.37 21.55 -26.41
C VAL A 7 -6.90 20.12 -26.75
N PRO A 8 -7.76 19.12 -27.08
CA PRO A 8 -7.31 17.73 -27.27
C PRO A 8 -6.49 17.47 -28.53
N GLU A 9 -6.84 18.10 -29.66
CA GLU A 9 -6.17 17.89 -30.96
C GLU A 9 -4.75 18.46 -30.95
N ASP A 10 -4.58 19.64 -30.35
CA ASP A 10 -3.26 20.27 -30.21
C ASP A 10 -2.32 19.44 -29.34
N GLN A 11 -2.82 18.80 -28.28
CA GLN A 11 -2.00 17.92 -27.43
C GLN A 11 -1.54 16.66 -28.17
N SER A 12 -2.37 16.11 -29.05
CA SER A 12 -2.02 14.91 -29.83
C SER A 12 -0.96 15.23 -30.88
N ARG A 13 -1.09 16.38 -31.57
CA ARG A 13 -0.07 16.86 -32.51
C ARG A 13 1.27 17.13 -31.82
N LEU A 14 1.24 17.82 -30.68
CA LEU A 14 2.47 18.09 -29.90
C LEU A 14 3.16 16.80 -29.44
N LEU A 15 2.38 15.77 -29.10
CA LEU A 15 2.93 14.46 -28.76
C LEU A 15 3.59 13.79 -29.97
N GLU A 16 2.94 13.80 -31.14
CA GLU A 16 3.49 13.22 -32.36
C GLU A 16 4.79 13.92 -32.81
N GLU A 17 4.86 15.25 -32.71
CA GLU A 17 6.07 16.02 -32.98
C GLU A 17 7.22 15.60 -32.04
N ALA A 18 6.95 15.54 -30.73
CA ALA A 18 7.94 15.11 -29.74
C ALA A 18 8.39 13.65 -29.97
N LEU A 19 7.45 12.74 -30.24
CA LEU A 19 7.75 11.35 -30.57
C LEU A 19 8.55 11.23 -31.87
N GLY A 20 8.30 12.09 -32.86
CA GLY A 20 9.08 12.17 -34.09
C GLY A 20 10.55 12.49 -33.82
N VAL A 21 10.81 13.50 -32.97
CA VAL A 21 12.17 13.86 -32.54
C VAL A 21 12.82 12.70 -31.77
N VAL A 22 12.11 12.09 -30.82
CA VAL A 22 12.62 10.96 -30.03
C VAL A 22 12.99 9.77 -30.94
N ARG A 23 12.16 9.42 -31.93
CA ARG A 23 12.47 8.34 -32.88
C ARG A 23 13.71 8.65 -33.72
N GLN A 24 13.81 9.87 -34.24
CA GLN A 24 14.96 10.29 -35.04
C GLN A 24 16.25 10.26 -34.21
N GLN A 25 16.24 10.85 -33.02
CA GLN A 25 17.40 10.89 -32.13
C GLN A 25 17.78 9.51 -31.59
N SER A 26 16.79 8.64 -31.32
CA SER A 26 17.04 7.25 -30.91
C SER A 26 17.75 6.46 -32.02
N HIS A 27 17.33 6.63 -33.28
CA HIS A 27 18.01 5.97 -34.41
C HIS A 27 19.43 6.50 -34.61
N MET A 28 19.63 7.82 -34.52
CA MET A 28 20.96 8.42 -34.59
C MET A 28 21.87 7.96 -33.45
N MET A 29 21.34 7.90 -32.22
CA MET A 29 22.05 7.42 -31.05
C MET A 29 22.54 5.99 -31.25
N ARG A 30 21.69 5.06 -31.71
CA ARG A 30 22.08 3.67 -31.99
C ARG A 30 23.22 3.58 -33.00
N ARG A 31 23.13 4.33 -34.11
CA ARG A 31 24.21 4.40 -35.12
C ARG A 31 25.52 4.93 -34.55
N CYS A 32 25.46 5.92 -33.67
CA CYS A 32 26.63 6.44 -32.97
C CYS A 32 27.23 5.41 -32.00
N LEU A 33 26.41 4.60 -31.33
CA LEU A 33 26.86 3.53 -30.43
C LEU A 33 27.54 2.38 -31.20
N GLU A 34 27.04 2.02 -32.38
CA GLU A 34 27.67 1.01 -33.26
C GLU A 34 29.04 1.45 -33.78
N THR A 35 29.27 2.77 -33.88
CA THR A 35 30.54 3.30 -34.36
C THR A 35 31.54 3.47 -33.20
N PRO A 36 32.70 2.78 -33.21
CA PRO A 36 33.66 2.88 -32.13
C PRO A 36 34.18 4.33 -31.98
N GLY A 37 34.29 4.80 -30.74
CA GLY A 37 34.80 6.14 -30.40
C GLY A 37 33.78 7.28 -30.51
N LYS A 38 32.52 7.04 -30.92
CA LYS A 38 31.46 8.08 -31.01
C LYS A 38 30.49 8.10 -29.82
N LEU A 39 30.92 7.64 -28.65
CA LEU A 39 30.10 7.62 -27.44
C LEU A 39 29.61 9.03 -27.04
N MET A 40 30.45 10.05 -27.19
CA MET A 40 30.09 11.44 -26.89
C MET A 40 28.95 11.96 -27.76
N ASP A 41 28.96 11.62 -29.05
CA ASP A 41 27.90 11.98 -29.97
C ASP A 41 26.60 11.24 -29.62
N ALA A 42 26.71 9.96 -29.22
CA ALA A 42 25.57 9.20 -28.73
C ALA A 42 24.96 9.82 -27.46
N LEU A 43 25.78 10.25 -26.50
CA LEU A 43 25.31 10.95 -25.28
C LEU A 43 24.67 12.31 -25.62
N LYS A 44 25.17 13.02 -26.63
CA LYS A 44 24.56 14.27 -27.10
C LYS A 44 23.18 14.04 -27.74
N CYS A 45 23.04 12.98 -28.56
CA CYS A 45 21.75 12.53 -29.08
C CYS A 45 20.82 12.12 -27.93
N GLY A 46 21.31 11.36 -26.95
CA GLY A 46 20.57 11.01 -25.74
C GLY A 46 20.09 12.23 -24.95
N SER A 47 20.95 13.23 -24.75
CA SER A 47 20.57 14.49 -24.08
C SER A 47 19.51 15.26 -24.86
N THR A 48 19.51 15.20 -26.19
CA THR A 48 18.52 15.86 -27.04
C THR A 48 17.18 15.14 -26.96
N LEU A 49 17.21 13.81 -27.04
CA LEU A 49 16.05 12.94 -26.88
C LEU A 49 15.36 13.14 -25.52
N VAL A 50 16.13 13.21 -24.43
CA VAL A 50 15.58 13.44 -23.08
C VAL A 50 15.09 14.88 -22.90
N ALA A 51 15.59 15.84 -23.68
CA ALA A 51 15.14 17.22 -23.58
C ALA A 51 13.64 17.38 -23.90
N GLU A 52 13.07 16.47 -24.71
CA GLU A 52 11.62 16.44 -25.00
C GLU A 52 10.76 16.20 -23.74
N LEU A 53 11.29 15.50 -22.72
CA LEU A 53 10.62 15.31 -21.43
C LEU A 53 10.46 16.62 -20.62
N ARG A 54 11.04 17.73 -21.08
CA ARG A 54 10.87 19.06 -20.48
C ARG A 54 9.61 19.77 -20.95
N THR A 55 8.85 19.21 -21.88
CA THR A 55 7.62 19.84 -22.36
C THR A 55 6.65 20.13 -21.19
N PRO A 56 6.09 21.35 -21.08
CA PRO A 56 5.17 21.71 -20.00
C PRO A 56 3.69 21.42 -20.33
N THR A 57 3.36 21.09 -21.58
CA THR A 57 1.98 21.15 -22.09
C THR A 57 1.25 19.80 -22.15
N LEU A 58 1.98 18.68 -22.05
CA LEU A 58 1.39 17.35 -22.16
C LEU A 58 0.67 16.94 -20.87
N GLY A 59 -0.50 16.33 -21.02
CA GLY A 59 -1.20 15.67 -19.93
C GLY A 59 -0.48 14.39 -19.48
N PRO A 60 -0.84 13.80 -18.32
CA PRO A 60 -0.14 12.64 -17.76
C PRO A 60 -0.08 11.42 -18.69
N LYS A 61 -1.15 11.13 -19.45
CA LYS A 61 -1.18 9.99 -20.39
C LYS A 61 -0.22 10.17 -21.55
N GLN A 62 -0.27 11.33 -22.20
CA GLN A 62 0.63 11.66 -23.30
C GLN A 62 2.08 11.74 -22.82
N TYR A 63 2.30 12.28 -21.62
CA TYR A 63 3.63 12.30 -21.01
C TYR A 63 4.13 10.89 -20.69
N TYR A 64 3.26 9.97 -20.25
CA TYR A 64 3.60 8.56 -20.02
C TYR A 64 4.03 7.87 -21.32
N GLU A 65 3.34 8.12 -22.43
CA GLU A 65 3.69 7.57 -23.74
C GLU A 65 5.06 8.08 -24.22
N LEU A 66 5.29 9.40 -24.13
CA LEU A 66 6.60 10.00 -24.44
C LEU A 66 7.70 9.44 -23.54
N TYR A 67 7.41 9.30 -22.24
CA TYR A 67 8.30 8.72 -21.25
C TYR A 67 8.68 7.28 -21.63
N MET A 68 7.74 6.44 -22.04
CA MET A 68 8.03 5.06 -22.44
C MET A 68 8.91 4.99 -23.69
N SER A 69 8.67 5.86 -24.67
CA SER A 69 9.53 5.92 -25.86
C SER A 69 10.98 6.35 -25.52
N VAL A 70 11.14 7.30 -24.60
CA VAL A 70 12.46 7.72 -24.11
C VAL A 70 13.11 6.63 -23.26
N PHE A 71 12.33 5.95 -22.40
CA PHE A 71 12.78 4.85 -21.57
C PHE A 71 13.40 3.73 -22.40
N ASP A 72 12.70 3.29 -23.46
CA ASP A 72 13.18 2.24 -24.36
C ASP A 72 14.47 2.66 -25.07
N ALA A 73 14.58 3.92 -25.49
CA ALA A 73 15.81 4.44 -26.09
C ALA A 73 16.99 4.41 -25.11
N LEU A 74 16.79 4.89 -23.87
CA LEU A 74 17.83 4.89 -22.83
C LEU A 74 18.25 3.49 -22.41
N ARG A 75 17.37 2.49 -22.50
CA ARG A 75 17.71 1.09 -22.23
C ARG A 75 18.77 0.55 -23.19
N HIS A 76 18.70 0.90 -24.48
CA HIS A 76 19.75 0.54 -25.42
C HIS A 76 21.10 1.19 -25.09
N LEU A 77 21.08 2.40 -24.54
CA LEU A 77 22.28 3.07 -24.07
C LEU A 77 22.86 2.37 -22.82
N SER A 78 22.02 1.96 -21.85
CA SER A 78 22.51 1.23 -20.67
C SER A 78 23.12 -0.11 -21.02
N ASP A 79 22.50 -0.87 -21.92
CA ASP A 79 22.99 -2.18 -22.35
C ASP A 79 24.37 -2.05 -23.02
N TYR A 80 24.54 -1.07 -23.91
CA TYR A 80 25.83 -0.78 -24.54
C TYR A 80 26.90 -0.35 -23.53
N LEU A 81 26.58 0.54 -22.59
CA LEU A 81 27.53 1.01 -21.58
C LEU A 81 28.03 -0.14 -20.70
N ARG A 82 27.16 -1.11 -20.40
CA ARG A 82 27.52 -2.30 -19.64
C ARG A 82 28.52 -3.18 -20.38
N GLU A 83 28.33 -3.37 -21.69
CA GLU A 83 29.25 -4.13 -22.55
C GLU A 83 30.58 -3.40 -22.78
N SER A 84 30.54 -2.06 -22.84
CA SER A 84 31.69 -1.19 -23.11
C SER A 84 32.59 -0.93 -21.89
N HIS A 85 32.17 -1.36 -20.70
CA HIS A 85 32.84 -1.11 -19.42
C HIS A 85 34.35 -1.46 -19.34
N PRO A 86 34.90 -2.45 -20.09
CA PRO A 86 36.34 -2.69 -20.08
C PRO A 86 37.17 -1.57 -20.74
N VAL A 87 36.57 -0.78 -21.65
CA VAL A 87 37.28 0.22 -22.46
C VAL A 87 37.05 1.64 -21.92
N ASN A 88 35.87 1.91 -21.36
CA ASN A 88 35.48 3.23 -20.88
C ASN A 88 35.30 3.21 -19.36
N HIS A 89 36.05 4.06 -18.65
CA HIS A 89 35.91 4.21 -17.21
C HIS A 89 34.58 4.90 -16.88
N LEU A 90 33.69 4.19 -16.19
CA LEU A 90 32.34 4.71 -15.89
C LEU A 90 32.33 5.84 -14.87
N ALA A 91 33.36 5.94 -14.02
CA ALA A 91 33.49 7.06 -13.08
C ALA A 91 33.60 8.40 -13.84
N ASP A 92 34.45 8.46 -14.85
CA ASP A 92 34.61 9.65 -15.70
C ASP A 92 33.32 9.93 -16.48
N LEU A 93 32.64 8.88 -16.97
CA LEU A 93 31.36 9.03 -17.65
C LEU A 93 30.27 9.58 -16.72
N TYR A 94 30.26 9.17 -15.44
CA TYR A 94 29.30 9.64 -14.44
C TYR A 94 29.50 11.14 -14.15
N GLU A 95 30.75 11.62 -14.12
CA GLU A 95 31.03 13.05 -14.05
C GLU A 95 30.65 13.77 -15.36
N LEU A 96 31.01 13.18 -16.50
CA LEU A 96 30.85 13.80 -17.80
C LEU A 96 29.39 14.10 -18.16
N VAL A 97 28.47 13.17 -17.88
CA VAL A 97 27.04 13.39 -18.15
C VAL A 97 26.44 14.52 -17.31
N GLN A 98 27.10 14.92 -16.22
CA GLN A 98 26.68 16.05 -15.39
C GLN A 98 26.94 17.40 -16.03
N TYR A 99 27.81 17.49 -17.03
CA TYR A 99 28.04 18.72 -17.80
C TYR A 99 26.83 19.11 -18.69
N ALA A 100 25.82 18.25 -18.84
CA ALA A 100 24.59 18.59 -19.54
C ALA A 100 23.91 19.81 -18.88
N GLY A 101 23.71 20.90 -19.64
CA GLY A 101 23.22 22.18 -19.08
C GLY A 101 21.81 22.11 -18.47
N ASN A 102 20.93 21.27 -19.01
CA ASN A 102 19.55 21.13 -18.53
C ASN A 102 19.42 20.00 -17.50
N ILE A 103 18.74 20.28 -16.38
CA ILE A 103 18.62 19.34 -15.25
C ILE A 103 17.93 18.02 -15.60
N VAL A 104 16.90 18.03 -16.46
CA VAL A 104 16.16 16.78 -16.79
C VAL A 104 17.05 15.82 -17.60
N PRO A 105 17.61 16.21 -18.77
CA PRO A 105 18.61 15.38 -19.47
C PRO A 105 19.77 14.93 -18.59
N ARG A 106 20.30 15.84 -17.77
CA ARG A 106 21.39 15.55 -16.84
C ARG A 106 21.05 14.38 -15.91
N LEU A 107 19.92 14.46 -15.21
CA LEU A 107 19.56 13.47 -14.19
C LEU A 107 19.20 12.12 -14.82
N TYR A 108 18.50 12.07 -15.95
CA TYR A 108 18.21 10.79 -16.61
C TYR A 108 19.50 10.10 -17.06
N LEU A 109 20.40 10.82 -17.73
CA LEU A 109 21.69 10.24 -18.17
C LEU A 109 22.57 9.84 -16.98
N MET A 110 22.62 10.67 -15.94
CA MET A 110 23.33 10.37 -14.69
C MET A 110 22.78 9.12 -14.00
N ILE A 111 21.45 8.94 -13.97
CA ILE A 111 20.83 7.72 -13.45
C ILE A 111 21.20 6.52 -14.32
N THR A 112 21.11 6.63 -15.66
CA THR A 112 21.48 5.53 -16.57
C THR A 112 22.93 5.10 -16.39
N VAL A 113 23.88 6.05 -16.34
CA VAL A 113 25.30 5.75 -16.13
C VAL A 113 25.54 5.24 -14.71
N GLY A 114 24.90 5.86 -13.70
CA GLY A 114 25.03 5.50 -12.30
C GLY A 114 24.56 4.07 -12.01
N THR A 115 23.45 3.63 -12.60
CA THR A 115 22.97 2.25 -12.42
C THR A 115 23.83 1.23 -13.14
N VAL A 116 24.38 1.57 -14.31
CA VAL A 116 25.39 0.72 -14.97
C VAL A 116 26.64 0.64 -14.08
N TYR A 117 27.07 1.74 -13.47
CA TYR A 117 28.21 1.76 -12.55
C TYR A 117 27.94 0.91 -11.29
N MET A 118 26.73 0.94 -10.73
CA MET A 118 26.31 0.06 -9.63
C MET A 118 26.29 -1.42 -10.01
N SER A 119 26.21 -1.77 -11.30
CA SER A 119 26.17 -3.16 -11.76
C SER A 119 27.53 -3.87 -11.73
N ILE A 120 28.61 -3.13 -11.48
CA ILE A 120 29.99 -3.61 -11.52
C ILE A 120 30.48 -4.00 -10.14
N PRO A 121 31.28 -5.09 -10.04
CA PRO A 121 31.87 -5.49 -8.77
C PRO A 121 32.77 -4.38 -8.21
N ASP A 122 32.72 -4.21 -6.88
CA ASP A 122 33.50 -3.23 -6.11
C ASP A 122 33.15 -1.75 -6.30
N ALA A 123 32.06 -1.44 -7.00
CA ALA A 123 31.56 -0.06 -7.10
C ALA A 123 31.05 0.47 -5.74
N PRO A 124 31.21 1.78 -5.46
CA PRO A 124 30.68 2.42 -4.25
C PRO A 124 29.17 2.70 -4.38
N VAL A 125 28.38 1.62 -4.42
CA VAL A 125 26.91 1.63 -4.65
C VAL A 125 26.19 2.58 -3.68
N LYS A 126 26.59 2.58 -2.40
CA LYS A 126 25.98 3.42 -1.35
C LYS A 126 26.10 4.92 -1.65
N GLU A 127 27.29 5.35 -2.08
CA GLU A 127 27.57 6.76 -2.37
C GLU A 127 26.83 7.22 -3.63
N ILE A 128 26.85 6.40 -4.69
CA ILE A 128 26.16 6.69 -5.95
C ILE A 128 24.65 6.79 -5.71
N MET A 129 24.05 5.85 -4.96
CA MET A 129 22.63 5.89 -4.62
C MET A 129 22.25 7.16 -3.86
N LYS A 130 23.07 7.53 -2.88
CA LYS A 130 22.84 8.73 -2.07
C LYS A 130 22.94 9.99 -2.94
N ASP A 131 23.97 10.10 -3.76
CA ASP A 131 24.16 11.22 -4.68
C ASP A 131 22.99 11.35 -5.67
N MET A 132 22.61 10.27 -6.36
CA MET A 132 21.45 10.28 -7.26
C MET A 132 20.16 10.73 -6.55
N MET A 133 19.95 10.35 -5.29
CA MET A 133 18.80 10.77 -4.49
C MET A 133 18.83 12.24 -4.10
N GLU A 134 19.98 12.75 -3.70
CA GLU A 134 20.18 14.15 -3.35
C GLU A 134 20.01 15.05 -4.57
N MET A 135 20.62 14.68 -5.70
CA MET A 135 20.52 15.38 -6.97
C MET A 135 19.09 15.35 -7.56
N SER A 136 18.36 14.26 -7.36
CA SER A 136 16.93 14.15 -7.74
C SER A 136 16.01 15.12 -6.99
N ARG A 137 16.46 15.74 -5.88
CA ARG A 137 15.72 16.83 -5.24
C ARG A 137 15.68 18.10 -6.07
N GLY A 138 16.55 18.26 -7.08
CA GLY A 138 16.52 19.43 -7.96
C GLY A 138 15.26 19.55 -8.83
N VAL A 139 14.54 18.46 -9.08
CA VAL A 139 13.31 18.47 -9.92
C VAL A 139 12.06 18.54 -9.05
N GLN A 140 11.54 19.77 -8.89
CA GLN A 140 10.37 20.05 -8.05
C GLN A 140 9.04 20.07 -8.83
N HIS A 141 9.08 19.95 -10.16
CA HIS A 141 7.86 19.87 -10.97
C HIS A 141 7.17 18.51 -10.75
N PRO A 142 5.89 18.45 -10.33
CA PRO A 142 5.21 17.20 -9.94
C PRO A 142 5.29 16.06 -10.96
N ILE A 143 4.83 16.28 -12.20
CA ILE A 143 4.80 15.23 -13.23
C ILE A 143 6.23 14.75 -13.56
N ARG A 144 7.09 15.66 -14.00
CA ARG A 144 8.50 15.35 -14.34
C ARG A 144 9.27 14.69 -13.20
N GLY A 145 9.08 15.16 -11.97
CA GLY A 145 9.72 14.61 -10.78
C GLY A 145 9.20 13.22 -10.42
N LEU A 146 7.89 12.97 -10.55
CA LEU A 146 7.32 11.63 -10.36
C LEU A 146 7.88 10.64 -11.38
N PHE A 147 7.93 11.00 -12.66
CA PHE A 147 8.48 10.12 -13.70
C PHE A 147 9.99 9.90 -13.56
N LEU A 148 10.76 10.95 -13.21
CA LEU A 148 12.19 10.80 -12.93
C LEU A 148 12.45 9.87 -11.75
N ARG A 149 11.68 10.01 -10.66
CA ARG A 149 11.82 9.14 -9.48
C ARG A 149 11.33 7.73 -9.72
N TYR A 150 10.31 7.57 -10.56
CA TYR A 150 9.88 6.26 -11.04
C TYR A 150 10.96 5.60 -11.90
N TYR A 151 11.62 6.36 -12.79
CA TYR A 151 12.78 5.91 -13.56
C TYR A 151 13.93 5.47 -12.66
N LEU A 152 14.27 6.27 -11.65
CA LEU A 152 15.29 5.96 -10.64
C LEU A 152 14.99 4.62 -9.93
N SER A 153 13.77 4.46 -9.40
CA SER A 153 13.36 3.20 -8.75
C SER A 153 13.42 2.01 -9.71
N GLY A 154 13.03 2.20 -10.97
CA GLY A 154 13.05 1.15 -11.99
C GLY A 154 14.47 0.69 -12.35
N GLN A 155 15.38 1.64 -12.57
CA GLN A 155 16.77 1.35 -12.95
C GLN A 155 17.61 0.80 -11.78
N ALA A 156 17.37 1.30 -10.57
CA ALA A 156 18.08 0.84 -9.38
C ALA A 156 17.62 -0.54 -8.90
N ARG A 157 16.43 -1.01 -9.31
CA ARG A 157 15.75 -2.21 -8.78
C ARG A 157 16.67 -3.43 -8.65
N ASP A 158 17.41 -3.74 -9.71
CA ASP A 158 18.19 -4.98 -9.77
C ASP A 158 19.58 -4.85 -9.12
N HIS A 159 19.96 -3.63 -8.71
CA HIS A 159 21.27 -3.26 -8.18
C HIS A 159 21.24 -2.74 -6.74
N LEU A 160 20.09 -2.84 -6.06
CA LEU A 160 19.96 -2.41 -4.68
C LEU A 160 20.73 -3.34 -3.72
N PRO A 161 21.48 -2.79 -2.75
CA PRO A 161 22.22 -3.62 -1.80
C PRO A 161 21.31 -4.43 -0.89
N MET A 162 21.57 -5.74 -0.84
CA MET A 162 20.91 -6.71 0.04
C MET A 162 21.83 -7.24 1.14
N GLY A 163 23.10 -6.83 1.16
CA GLY A 163 24.09 -7.30 2.11
C GLY A 163 23.86 -6.78 3.53
N SER A 164 24.55 -7.38 4.49
CA SER A 164 24.59 -6.94 5.89
C SER A 164 25.91 -6.23 6.26
N GLY A 165 26.85 -6.12 5.31
CA GLY A 165 28.14 -5.46 5.54
C GLY A 165 28.04 -3.94 5.49
N ASP A 166 28.84 -3.24 6.29
CA ASP A 166 28.93 -1.77 6.30
C ASP A 166 29.95 -1.22 5.28
N GLY A 167 30.24 -2.02 4.24
CA GLY A 167 31.18 -1.64 3.20
C GLY A 167 30.61 -0.62 2.21
N PRO A 168 31.43 -0.14 1.25
CA PRO A 168 31.00 0.79 0.19
C PRO A 168 29.85 0.25 -0.70
N GLN A 169 29.68 -1.07 -0.70
CA GLN A 169 28.61 -1.77 -1.40
C GLN A 169 27.22 -1.53 -0.76
N GLY A 170 27.16 -1.06 0.49
CA GLY A 170 25.91 -0.73 1.19
C GLY A 170 25.18 -1.95 1.77
N ASN A 171 24.14 -1.67 2.57
CA ASN A 171 23.36 -2.70 3.26
C ASN A 171 21.85 -2.62 2.96
N LEU A 172 21.09 -3.60 3.46
CA LEU A 172 19.63 -3.64 3.31
C LEU A 172 18.93 -2.40 3.92
N GLN A 173 19.49 -1.80 4.97
CA GLN A 173 18.94 -0.59 5.58
C GLN A 173 19.09 0.63 4.65
N ASP A 174 20.23 0.75 3.95
CA ASP A 174 20.47 1.78 2.95
C ASP A 174 19.45 1.67 1.80
N SER A 175 19.18 0.45 1.32
CA SER A 175 18.12 0.16 0.35
C SER A 175 16.73 0.56 0.85
N THR A 176 16.41 0.21 2.10
CA THR A 176 15.12 0.55 2.71
C THR A 176 14.95 2.06 2.85
N ASN A 177 15.98 2.76 3.33
CA ASN A 177 16.01 4.21 3.48
C ASN A 177 15.92 4.93 2.12
N PHE A 178 16.57 4.39 1.10
CA PHE A 178 16.48 4.89 -0.27
C PHE A 178 15.04 4.84 -0.78
N VAL A 179 14.37 3.69 -0.69
CA VAL A 179 12.99 3.52 -1.17
C VAL A 179 12.01 4.36 -0.34
N LEU A 180 12.18 4.42 0.99
CA LEU A 180 11.35 5.26 1.87
C LEU A 180 11.50 6.75 1.55
N THR A 181 12.73 7.23 1.37
CA THR A 181 12.98 8.63 1.02
C THR A 181 12.38 8.95 -0.35
N ASN A 182 12.51 8.03 -1.32
CA ASN A 182 11.92 8.23 -2.64
C ASN A 182 10.40 8.26 -2.57
N PHE A 183 9.79 7.37 -1.78
CA PHE A 183 8.36 7.37 -1.52
C PHE A 183 7.88 8.70 -0.91
N VAL A 184 8.57 9.22 0.11
CA VAL A 184 8.25 10.51 0.75
C VAL A 184 8.26 11.64 -0.28
N GLU A 185 9.33 11.74 -1.08
CA GLU A 185 9.46 12.79 -2.09
C GLU A 185 8.42 12.65 -3.21
N MET A 186 8.13 11.42 -3.67
CA MET A 186 7.06 11.18 -4.65
C MET A 186 5.68 11.55 -4.10
N ASN A 187 5.39 11.20 -2.84
CA ASN A 187 4.13 11.58 -2.19
C ASN A 187 4.00 13.12 -2.08
N LYS A 188 5.08 13.82 -1.69
CA LYS A 188 5.10 15.30 -1.68
C LYS A 188 4.81 15.90 -3.05
N LEU A 189 5.46 15.41 -4.10
CA LEU A 189 5.22 15.86 -5.48
C LEU A 189 3.77 15.60 -5.92
N TRP A 190 3.24 14.43 -5.58
CA TRP A 190 1.88 14.04 -5.93
C TRP A 190 0.82 14.87 -5.20
N VAL A 191 1.01 15.17 -3.91
CA VAL A 191 0.15 16.10 -3.16
C VAL A 191 0.31 17.53 -3.66
N ARG A 192 1.51 17.95 -4.09
CA ARG A 192 1.74 19.26 -4.69
C ARG A 192 0.95 19.45 -5.99
N LEU A 193 0.77 18.40 -6.78
CA LEU A 193 -0.02 18.45 -8.02
C LEU A 193 -1.47 18.93 -7.76
N GLN A 194 -2.02 18.67 -6.57
CA GLN A 194 -3.35 19.16 -6.16
C GLN A 194 -3.47 20.69 -6.11
N HIS A 195 -2.35 21.39 -5.95
CA HIS A 195 -2.30 22.84 -5.76
C HIS A 195 -1.69 23.58 -6.96
N GLN A 196 -1.15 22.86 -7.94
CA GLN A 196 -0.57 23.44 -9.14
C GLN A 196 -1.65 23.80 -10.18
N GLY A 197 -1.62 25.02 -10.72
CA GLY A 197 -2.55 25.45 -11.76
C GLY A 197 -3.81 26.13 -11.22
N HIS A 198 -4.78 26.40 -12.09
CA HIS A 198 -5.93 27.21 -11.74
C HIS A 198 -7.01 26.40 -11.00
N SER A 199 -7.69 27.02 -10.04
CA SER A 199 -8.74 26.38 -9.22
C SER A 199 -9.86 25.73 -10.03
N ARG A 200 -10.16 26.23 -11.24
CA ARG A 200 -11.19 25.68 -12.14
C ARG A 200 -10.85 24.27 -12.63
N GLU A 201 -9.57 23.90 -12.67
CA GLU A 201 -9.08 22.62 -13.15
C GLU A 201 -8.92 21.58 -12.03
N ARG A 202 -9.51 21.82 -10.85
CA ARG A 202 -9.40 20.93 -9.69
C ARG A 202 -9.90 19.51 -9.98
N GLU A 203 -11.00 19.36 -10.71
CA GLU A 203 -11.54 18.04 -11.06
C GLU A 203 -10.62 17.30 -12.04
N LYS A 204 -10.16 18.00 -13.09
CA LYS A 204 -9.19 17.45 -14.05
C LYS A 204 -7.92 16.97 -13.33
N ARG A 205 -7.35 17.77 -12.43
CA ARG A 205 -6.18 17.38 -11.62
C ARG A 205 -6.45 16.20 -10.71
N THR A 206 -7.66 16.09 -10.16
CA THR A 206 -8.06 14.93 -9.35
C THR A 206 -8.02 13.65 -10.20
N GLN A 207 -8.51 13.71 -11.43
CA GLN A 207 -8.45 12.59 -12.37
C GLN A 207 -7.00 12.25 -12.77
N GLU A 208 -6.20 13.26 -13.12
CA GLU A 208 -4.77 13.11 -13.44
C GLU A 208 -3.98 12.52 -12.27
N ARG A 209 -4.29 12.92 -11.03
CA ARG A 209 -3.67 12.37 -9.81
C ARG A 209 -4.02 10.91 -9.61
N LYS A 210 -5.26 10.49 -9.87
CA LYS A 210 -5.66 9.06 -9.82
C LYS A 210 -4.93 8.22 -10.85
N GLU A 211 -4.59 8.78 -12.01
CA GLU A 211 -3.81 8.05 -13.02
C GLU A 211 -2.35 7.87 -12.59
N LEU A 212 -1.79 8.86 -11.87
CA LEU A 212 -0.41 8.85 -11.40
C LEU A 212 -0.21 8.16 -10.03
N GLU A 213 -1.28 7.79 -9.34
CA GLU A 213 -1.21 7.17 -8.00
C GLU A 213 -0.39 5.87 -8.01
N LEU A 214 -0.51 5.09 -9.09
CA LEU A 214 0.22 3.85 -9.31
C LEU A 214 1.75 4.03 -9.28
N LEU A 215 2.26 5.18 -9.73
CA LEU A 215 3.69 5.48 -9.69
C LEU A 215 4.17 5.59 -8.24
N VAL A 216 3.39 6.22 -7.37
CA VAL A 216 3.72 6.34 -5.94
C VAL A 216 3.60 4.96 -5.26
N GLY A 217 2.54 4.21 -5.56
CA GLY A 217 2.31 2.86 -5.03
C GLY A 217 3.39 1.85 -5.39
N SER A 218 4.08 2.01 -6.53
CA SER A 218 5.18 1.14 -6.94
C SER A 218 6.32 1.06 -5.91
N ASN A 219 6.57 2.14 -5.15
CA ASN A 219 7.57 2.13 -4.07
C ASN A 219 7.15 1.22 -2.91
N LEU A 220 5.86 1.16 -2.59
CA LEU A 220 5.35 0.28 -1.54
C LEU A 220 5.46 -1.18 -1.95
N VAL A 221 5.17 -1.49 -3.22
CA VAL A 221 5.41 -2.83 -3.81
C VAL A 221 6.88 -3.19 -3.73
N ARG A 222 7.77 -2.22 -3.94
CA ARG A 222 9.20 -2.47 -3.79
C ARG A 222 9.59 -2.75 -2.33
N LEU A 223 9.03 -2.00 -1.38
CA LEU A 223 9.29 -2.26 0.04
C LEU A 223 8.84 -3.66 0.45
N SER A 224 7.68 -4.15 0.00
CA SER A 224 7.24 -5.49 0.39
C SER A 224 8.13 -6.63 -0.11
N GLN A 225 8.90 -6.41 -1.18
CA GLN A 225 9.85 -7.40 -1.70
C GLN A 225 11.17 -7.46 -0.90
N LEU A 226 11.49 -6.42 -0.12
CA LEU A 226 12.80 -6.25 0.51
C LEU A 226 12.80 -6.58 2.01
N VAL A 227 11.64 -6.88 2.62
CA VAL A 227 11.48 -6.65 4.06
C VAL A 227 10.95 -7.85 4.82
N ASP A 228 11.60 -8.12 5.95
CA ASP A 228 11.17 -9.07 6.97
C ASP A 228 10.21 -8.41 7.98
N LEU A 229 9.51 -9.24 8.77
CA LEU A 229 8.53 -8.79 9.77
C LEU A 229 9.11 -7.77 10.76
N GLU A 230 10.34 -8.00 11.24
CA GLU A 230 10.98 -7.14 12.24
C GLU A 230 11.35 -5.76 11.65
N SER A 231 11.94 -5.76 10.45
CA SER A 231 12.24 -4.55 9.69
C SER A 231 10.98 -3.75 9.35
N TYR A 232 9.88 -4.44 9.02
CA TYR A 232 8.60 -3.81 8.76
C TYR A 232 8.06 -3.07 10.00
N LYS A 233 8.07 -3.72 11.18
CA LYS A 233 7.60 -3.12 12.43
C LYS A 233 8.44 -1.94 12.89
N SER A 234 9.76 -2.09 12.86
CA SER A 234 10.69 -1.16 13.51
C SER A 234 11.06 0.02 12.62
N VAL A 235 11.26 -0.20 11.31
CA VAL A 235 11.85 0.81 10.41
C VAL A 235 10.84 1.39 9.44
N ILE A 236 9.91 0.58 8.90
CA ILE A 236 9.14 0.97 7.71
C ILE A 236 7.76 1.49 8.04
N LEU A 237 7.00 0.76 8.88
CA LEU A 237 5.61 1.07 9.11
C LEU A 237 5.42 2.48 9.69
N GLN A 238 6.22 2.84 10.69
CA GLN A 238 6.07 4.13 11.38
C GLN A 238 6.27 5.32 10.42
N PRO A 239 7.38 5.41 9.63
CA PRO A 239 7.51 6.46 8.62
C PRO A 239 6.40 6.46 7.57
N LEU A 240 5.93 5.29 7.11
CA LEU A 240 4.83 5.21 6.14
C LEU A 240 3.53 5.80 6.72
N LEU A 241 3.14 5.37 7.92
CA LEU A 241 1.94 5.87 8.60
C LEU A 241 2.05 7.37 8.92
N GLU A 242 3.23 7.83 9.32
CA GLU A 242 3.49 9.25 9.53
C GLU A 242 3.28 10.07 8.25
N GLN A 243 3.79 9.61 7.10
CA GLN A 243 3.56 10.28 5.82
C GLN A 243 2.07 10.32 5.43
N VAL A 244 1.34 9.22 5.66
CA VAL A 244 -0.10 9.17 5.41
C VAL A 244 -0.84 10.18 6.29
N VAL A 245 -0.54 10.26 7.58
CA VAL A 245 -1.24 11.19 8.49
C VAL A 245 -0.85 12.65 8.19
N GLN A 246 0.43 12.91 7.90
CA GLN A 246 0.95 14.26 7.69
C GLN A 246 0.56 14.86 6.33
N CYS A 247 0.30 14.05 5.30
CA CYS A 247 -0.02 14.59 3.97
C CYS A 247 -1.35 15.36 3.93
N ARG A 248 -2.29 15.06 4.84
CA ARG A 248 -3.61 15.71 5.00
C ARG A 248 -4.48 15.78 3.74
N ASP A 249 -4.10 15.07 2.68
CA ASP A 249 -4.82 15.00 1.41
C ASP A 249 -5.69 13.74 1.38
N VAL A 250 -7.00 13.92 1.18
CA VAL A 250 -8.00 12.84 1.27
C VAL A 250 -7.71 11.72 0.26
N LEU A 251 -7.43 12.08 -0.99
CA LEU A 251 -7.18 11.13 -2.07
C LEU A 251 -5.92 10.31 -1.80
N ALA A 252 -4.82 10.97 -1.40
CA ALA A 252 -3.59 10.29 -1.06
C ALA A 252 -3.74 9.37 0.16
N GLN A 253 -4.46 9.81 1.20
CA GLN A 253 -4.71 9.01 2.40
C GLN A 253 -5.49 7.74 2.08
N GLU A 254 -6.55 7.84 1.27
CA GLU A 254 -7.36 6.71 0.83
C GLU A 254 -6.52 5.71 0.04
N TYR A 255 -5.83 6.18 -0.99
CA TYR A 255 -5.04 5.32 -1.87
C TYR A 255 -3.87 4.65 -1.14
N LEU A 256 -3.07 5.42 -0.39
CA LEU A 256 -1.87 4.90 0.26
C LEU A 256 -2.19 3.84 1.31
N LEU A 257 -3.25 4.05 2.10
CA LEU A 257 -3.69 3.03 3.05
C LEU A 257 -4.22 1.80 2.33
N GLU A 258 -5.01 1.97 1.27
CA GLU A 258 -5.47 0.85 0.47
C GLU A 258 -4.29 0.03 -0.09
N VAL A 259 -3.25 0.69 -0.60
CA VAL A 259 -2.05 0.00 -1.12
C VAL A 259 -1.27 -0.68 -0.01
N ILE A 260 -1.04 -0.04 1.14
CA ILE A 260 -0.41 -0.69 2.31
C ILE A 260 -1.19 -1.96 2.69
N THR A 261 -2.51 -1.86 2.75
CA THR A 261 -3.41 -3.00 3.05
C THR A 261 -3.56 -3.98 1.90
N LYS A 262 -2.90 -3.84 0.75
CA LYS A 262 -2.93 -4.84 -0.34
C LYS A 262 -1.57 -5.45 -0.61
N VAL A 263 -0.51 -4.69 -0.41
CA VAL A 263 0.84 -5.02 -0.84
C VAL A 263 1.61 -5.80 0.23
N PHE A 264 1.38 -5.49 1.51
CA PHE A 264 2.04 -6.22 2.59
C PHE A 264 1.31 -7.52 2.95
N PRO A 265 2.02 -8.58 3.37
CA PRO A 265 1.42 -9.84 3.81
C PRO A 265 0.48 -9.67 5.01
N ASP A 266 -0.48 -10.60 5.15
CA ASP A 266 -1.48 -10.57 6.23
C ASP A 266 -0.84 -10.73 7.63
N GLU A 267 0.22 -11.54 7.74
CA GLU A 267 1.01 -11.73 8.97
C GLU A 267 1.58 -10.41 9.50
N TYR A 268 2.01 -9.52 8.60
CA TYR A 268 2.58 -8.24 8.98
C TYR A 268 1.50 -7.33 9.55
N HIS A 269 0.31 -7.37 8.94
CA HIS A 269 -0.85 -6.65 9.44
C HIS A 269 -1.23 -7.16 10.83
N LEU A 270 -1.33 -8.48 11.07
CA LEU A 270 -1.71 -9.04 12.37
C LEU A 270 -0.90 -8.46 13.55
N HIS A 271 0.40 -8.31 13.38
CA HIS A 271 1.24 -7.76 14.43
C HIS A 271 1.31 -6.23 14.49
N THR A 272 0.69 -5.52 13.54
CA THR A 272 0.79 -4.06 13.41
C THR A 272 -0.56 -3.35 13.33
N LEU A 273 -1.65 -4.07 13.59
CA LEU A 273 -3.00 -3.53 13.60
C LEU A 273 -3.14 -2.36 14.56
N ASP A 274 -2.56 -2.45 15.75
CA ASP A 274 -2.67 -1.37 16.74
C ASP A 274 -2.17 -0.03 16.19
N SER A 275 -1.00 -0.05 15.54
CA SER A 275 -0.40 1.12 14.90
C SER A 275 -1.23 1.58 13.69
N MET A 276 -1.70 0.66 12.86
CA MET A 276 -2.50 0.97 11.67
C MET A 276 -3.85 1.61 12.03
N LEU A 277 -4.56 1.05 13.01
CA LEU A 277 -5.82 1.61 13.50
C LEU A 277 -5.60 2.98 14.14
N SER A 278 -4.58 3.13 14.98
CA SER A 278 -4.21 4.42 15.56
C SER A 278 -3.97 5.50 14.48
N ALA A 279 -3.33 5.12 13.37
CA ALA A 279 -3.16 6.01 12.22
C ALA A 279 -4.50 6.33 11.52
N ILE A 280 -5.38 5.34 11.33
CA ILE A 280 -6.73 5.54 10.77
C ILE A 280 -7.56 6.53 11.61
N ALA A 281 -7.40 6.48 12.93
CA ALA A 281 -8.05 7.44 13.85
C ALA A 281 -7.70 8.89 13.53
N ARG A 282 -6.47 9.13 13.10
CA ARG A 282 -5.88 10.46 12.87
C ARG A 282 -6.07 11.00 11.45
N LEU A 283 -6.72 10.24 10.56
CA LEU A 283 -7.00 10.65 9.18
C LEU A 283 -8.00 11.80 9.09
N ASN A 284 -7.98 12.49 7.95
CA ASN A 284 -8.92 13.54 7.61
C ASN A 284 -10.38 13.01 7.66
N PRO A 285 -11.34 13.75 8.26
CA PRO A 285 -12.74 13.32 8.36
C PRO A 285 -13.42 13.01 7.02
N HIS A 286 -12.93 13.57 5.91
CA HIS A 286 -13.49 13.34 4.57
C HIS A 286 -13.03 12.03 3.91
N VAL A 287 -12.11 11.29 4.52
CA VAL A 287 -11.64 10.00 4.02
C VAL A 287 -12.71 8.94 4.21
N ASP A 288 -12.99 8.17 3.16
CA ASP A 288 -13.87 7.00 3.23
C ASP A 288 -13.20 5.84 3.99
N MET A 289 -13.29 5.90 5.32
CA MET A 289 -12.78 4.87 6.21
C MET A 289 -13.47 3.51 6.00
N LYS A 290 -14.70 3.48 5.47
CA LYS A 290 -15.44 2.24 5.27
C LYS A 290 -14.71 1.34 4.28
N LYS A 291 -14.29 1.90 3.14
CA LYS A 291 -13.57 1.14 2.10
C LYS A 291 -12.28 0.52 2.64
N ILE A 292 -11.51 1.28 3.41
CA ILE A 292 -10.21 0.86 3.96
C ILE A 292 -10.40 -0.25 5.00
N VAL A 293 -11.30 -0.03 5.98
CA VAL A 293 -11.53 -1.00 7.05
C VAL A 293 -12.11 -2.30 6.51
N ILE A 294 -13.14 -2.23 5.63
CA ILE A 294 -13.73 -3.43 5.03
C ILE A 294 -12.65 -4.22 4.28
N GLY A 295 -11.82 -3.57 3.47
CA GLY A 295 -10.72 -4.23 2.75
C GLY A 295 -9.75 -4.96 3.68
N LEU A 296 -9.38 -4.35 4.81
CA LEU A 296 -8.53 -5.00 5.81
C LEU A 296 -9.22 -6.20 6.46
N MET A 297 -10.51 -6.09 6.80
CA MET A 297 -11.26 -7.17 7.42
C MET A 297 -11.47 -8.36 6.48
N ASP A 298 -11.79 -8.10 5.20
CA ASP A 298 -11.98 -9.14 4.19
C ASP A 298 -10.68 -9.92 3.95
N ARG A 299 -9.53 -9.23 3.97
CA ARG A 299 -8.20 -9.88 3.90
C ARG A 299 -7.93 -10.78 5.10
N LEU A 300 -8.11 -10.25 6.31
CA LEU A 300 -7.89 -11.03 7.55
C LEU A 300 -8.82 -12.24 7.66
N SER A 301 -10.08 -12.08 7.24
CA SER A 301 -11.04 -13.17 7.13
C SER A 301 -10.56 -14.26 6.16
N THR A 302 -10.08 -13.86 4.98
CA THR A 302 -9.55 -14.80 3.97
C THR A 302 -8.30 -15.51 4.50
N TYR A 303 -7.44 -14.81 5.22
CA TYR A 303 -6.25 -15.39 5.85
C TYR A 303 -6.63 -16.44 6.91
N ALA A 304 -7.63 -16.15 7.74
CA ALA A 304 -8.11 -17.10 8.74
C ALA A 304 -8.71 -18.37 8.12
N THR A 305 -9.50 -18.25 7.05
CA THR A 305 -10.01 -19.43 6.30
C THR A 305 -8.87 -20.28 5.73
N ARG A 306 -7.83 -19.64 5.18
CA ARG A 306 -6.64 -20.35 4.68
C ARG A 306 -5.83 -21.01 5.80
N GLY A 307 -5.76 -20.38 6.96
CA GLY A 307 -5.14 -20.94 8.17
C GLY A 307 -5.86 -22.20 8.65
N SER A 308 -7.20 -22.20 8.63
CA SER A 308 -8.00 -23.39 8.93
C SER A 308 -7.81 -24.49 7.88
N GLU A 309 -7.77 -24.15 6.59
CA GLU A 309 -7.55 -25.13 5.51
C GLU A 309 -6.16 -25.78 5.58
N LYS A 310 -5.10 -25.01 5.86
CA LYS A 310 -3.75 -25.55 6.10
C LYS A 310 -3.67 -26.46 7.33
N SER A 311 -4.51 -26.21 8.35
CA SER A 311 -4.59 -27.08 9.53
C SER A 311 -5.38 -28.37 9.30
N ASP A 312 -6.19 -28.43 8.23
CA ASP A 312 -7.00 -29.60 7.85
C ASP A 312 -6.32 -30.50 6.78
N ASP A 313 -5.13 -30.15 6.29
CA ASP A 313 -4.37 -30.97 5.35
C ASP A 313 -3.92 -32.29 6.02
N PRO A 314 -4.31 -33.49 5.51
CA PRO A 314 -4.07 -34.77 6.18
C PRO A 314 -2.58 -35.05 6.46
N GLU A 315 -1.66 -34.53 5.65
CA GLU A 315 -0.21 -34.67 5.90
C GLU A 315 0.28 -33.81 7.07
N VAL A 316 -0.23 -32.59 7.23
CA VAL A 316 0.14 -31.68 8.33
C VAL A 316 -0.43 -32.21 9.64
N ARG A 317 -1.66 -32.73 9.60
CA ARG A 317 -2.32 -33.37 10.73
C ARG A 317 -1.57 -34.63 11.17
N ARG A 318 -1.15 -35.46 10.22
CA ARG A 318 -0.35 -36.65 10.49
C ARG A 318 1.03 -36.33 11.05
N LYS A 319 1.72 -35.30 10.54
CA LYS A 319 2.99 -34.82 11.12
C LYS A 319 2.81 -34.26 12.53
N ALA A 320 1.74 -33.51 12.78
CA ALA A 320 1.43 -33.00 14.11
C ALA A 320 1.05 -34.13 15.10
N GLU A 321 0.35 -35.16 14.64
CA GLU A 321 0.06 -36.37 15.41
C GLU A 321 1.33 -37.20 15.67
N GLU A 322 2.21 -37.35 14.68
CA GLU A 322 3.53 -38.00 14.83
C GLU A 322 4.42 -37.23 15.83
N GLU A 323 4.49 -35.90 15.75
CA GLU A 323 5.22 -35.08 16.73
C GLU A 323 4.59 -35.12 18.13
N ALA A 324 3.26 -35.11 18.23
CA ALA A 324 2.56 -35.24 19.50
C ALA A 324 2.78 -36.62 20.15
N THR A 325 2.77 -37.69 19.36
CA THR A 325 3.03 -39.06 19.86
C THR A 325 4.49 -39.23 20.31
N VAL A 326 5.46 -38.63 19.60
CA VAL A 326 6.86 -38.61 20.03
C VAL A 326 7.02 -37.86 21.36
N ARG A 327 6.42 -36.67 21.51
CA ARG A 327 6.44 -35.92 22.77
C ARG A 327 5.76 -36.67 23.92
N LEU A 328 4.66 -37.37 23.63
CA LEU A 328 3.93 -38.16 24.63
C LEU A 328 4.74 -39.41 25.04
N LEU A 329 5.46 -40.02 24.11
CA LEU A 329 6.40 -41.11 24.39
C LEU A 329 7.62 -40.65 25.21
N GLU A 330 8.19 -39.48 24.92
CA GLU A 330 9.25 -38.88 25.75
C GLU A 330 8.74 -38.60 27.17
N ASN A 331 7.54 -38.01 27.31
CA ASN A 331 6.93 -37.76 28.61
C ASN A 331 6.60 -39.06 29.38
N LEU A 332 6.23 -40.14 28.68
CA LEU A 332 6.02 -41.46 29.26
C LEU A 332 7.33 -42.16 29.66
N GLN A 333 8.41 -41.96 28.91
CA GLN A 333 9.74 -42.46 29.27
C GLN A 333 10.31 -41.71 30.48
N LEU A 334 10.13 -40.38 30.53
CA LEU A 334 10.51 -39.52 31.65
C LEU A 334 9.70 -39.86 32.92
N SER A 335 8.41 -40.19 32.79
CA SER A 335 7.57 -40.62 33.93
C SER A 335 7.87 -42.04 34.40
N LYS A 336 8.35 -42.94 33.54
CA LYS A 336 8.86 -44.27 33.94
C LYS A 336 10.18 -44.22 34.71
N GLN A 337 11.00 -43.18 34.48
CA GLN A 337 12.25 -42.95 35.23
C GLN A 337 12.04 -42.20 36.55
N ARG A 338 10.92 -41.48 36.72
CA ARG A 338 10.56 -40.79 37.97
C ARG A 338 9.38 -41.49 38.65
N GLY A 339 9.70 -42.50 39.46
CA GLY A 339 8.77 -42.99 40.47
C GLY A 339 8.33 -41.85 41.40
N THR A 340 7.01 -41.65 41.49
CA THR A 340 6.27 -40.92 42.55
C THR A 340 6.74 -39.50 42.91
N THR A 341 6.06 -38.49 42.37
CA THR A 341 5.37 -37.41 43.11
C THR A 341 4.67 -36.48 42.11
N ALA A 342 3.39 -36.20 42.36
CA ALA A 342 2.57 -35.29 41.56
C ALA A 342 2.95 -33.82 41.78
N THR A 343 2.91 -33.02 40.70
CA THR A 343 2.34 -31.67 40.69
C THR A 343 1.98 -31.28 39.26
N ALA A 344 0.76 -30.81 39.09
CA ALA A 344 0.22 -30.26 37.86
C ALA A 344 0.99 -28.99 37.43
N SER A 345 1.32 -28.89 36.15
CA SER A 345 1.73 -27.63 35.52
C SER A 345 1.31 -27.63 34.05
N ASP A 346 0.31 -26.79 33.78
CA ASP A 346 0.11 -25.96 32.59
C ASP A 346 0.62 -26.52 31.24
N GLU A 347 -0.27 -27.16 30.48
CA GLU A 347 -0.08 -27.36 29.05
C GLU A 347 -0.43 -26.06 28.30
N GLN A 348 0.58 -25.23 28.08
CA GLN A 348 0.56 -24.23 27.01
C GLN A 348 0.55 -24.96 25.65
N LYS A 349 -0.62 -24.93 24.98
CA LYS A 349 -0.70 -25.17 23.53
C LYS A 349 -0.01 -24.01 22.81
N PRO A 350 1.02 -24.26 21.98
CA PRO A 350 1.64 -23.21 21.19
C PRO A 350 0.78 -22.92 19.96
N GLY A 351 0.55 -21.63 19.67
CA GLY A 351 0.20 -21.18 18.31
C GLY A 351 -1.24 -20.68 18.05
N LYS A 352 -2.17 -20.67 19.02
CA LYS A 352 -3.51 -20.05 18.81
C LYS A 352 -3.81 -18.84 19.70
N SER A 353 -3.31 -18.79 20.94
CA SER A 353 -3.76 -17.79 21.96
C SER A 353 -3.42 -16.32 21.67
N ASP A 354 -2.33 -16.06 20.95
CA ASP A 354 -1.80 -14.69 20.81
C ASP A 354 -2.51 -13.93 19.68
N ASP A 355 -2.93 -14.63 18.63
CA ASP A 355 -3.79 -14.08 17.57
C ASP A 355 -5.21 -13.76 18.09
N GLU A 356 -5.70 -14.49 19.10
CA GLU A 356 -7.00 -14.23 19.75
C GLU A 356 -7.02 -12.94 20.57
N LYS A 357 -5.91 -12.65 21.25
CA LYS A 357 -5.77 -11.40 22.01
C LYS A 357 -5.59 -10.20 21.08
N LEU A 358 -4.91 -10.37 19.95
CA LEU A 358 -4.72 -9.33 18.95
C LEU A 358 -6.04 -8.91 18.29
N LEU A 359 -6.90 -9.87 17.91
CA LEU A 359 -8.23 -9.60 17.35
C LEU A 359 -9.19 -8.96 18.38
N LEU A 360 -9.10 -9.36 19.65
CA LEU A 360 -9.83 -8.73 20.75
C LEU A 360 -9.38 -7.28 20.97
N ASN A 361 -8.07 -7.00 20.86
CA ASN A 361 -7.53 -5.63 20.93
C ASN A 361 -7.95 -4.80 19.73
N LEU A 362 -7.95 -5.37 18.52
CA LEU A 362 -8.50 -4.80 17.29
C LEU A 362 -9.93 -4.31 17.51
N GLN A 363 -10.80 -5.18 18.05
CA GLN A 363 -12.20 -4.86 18.31
C GLN A 363 -12.33 -3.74 19.34
N LYS A 364 -11.59 -3.81 20.46
CA LYS A 364 -11.56 -2.76 21.49
C LYS A 364 -11.05 -1.43 20.95
N GLN A 365 -10.02 -1.42 20.12
CA GLN A 365 -9.49 -0.21 19.50
C GLN A 365 -10.44 0.37 18.47
N MET A 366 -11.09 -0.46 17.64
CA MET A 366 -12.12 0.01 16.71
C MET A 366 -13.31 0.67 17.44
N LEU A 367 -13.74 0.08 18.56
CA LEU A 367 -14.73 0.66 19.48
C LEU A 367 -14.27 1.97 20.14
N GLN A 368 -12.98 2.10 20.46
CA GLN A 368 -12.41 3.35 20.99
C GLN A 368 -12.25 4.42 19.90
N MET A 369 -11.94 4.03 18.67
CA MET A 369 -11.87 4.94 17.53
C MET A 369 -13.24 5.56 17.23
N THR A 370 -14.30 4.76 17.29
CA THR A 370 -15.68 5.24 17.10
C THR A 370 -16.16 6.11 18.26
N SER A 371 -15.61 5.95 19.47
CA SER A 371 -15.91 6.83 20.61
C SER A 371 -15.16 8.16 20.58
N LYS A 372 -13.93 8.21 20.03
CA LYS A 372 -13.09 9.42 20.01
C LYS A 372 -13.33 10.32 18.80
N LYS A 373 -13.72 9.75 17.66
CA LYS A 373 -14.25 10.51 16.51
C LYS A 373 -15.77 10.54 16.66
N THR A 374 -16.34 11.69 17.02
CA THR A 374 -17.74 12.01 16.66
C THR A 374 -17.86 11.92 15.13
N MET A 375 -18.16 10.72 14.65
CA MET A 375 -18.45 10.43 13.24
C MET A 375 -19.60 11.34 12.83
N SER A 376 -19.31 12.37 12.05
CA SER A 376 -20.29 13.31 11.51
C SER A 376 -21.24 12.66 10.49
N GLN A 377 -21.08 11.37 10.21
CA GLN A 377 -22.00 10.58 9.39
C GLN A 377 -22.22 9.22 10.08
N HIS A 378 -23.45 8.91 10.50
CA HIS A 378 -23.81 7.61 11.11
C HIS A 378 -23.92 6.47 10.08
N ARG A 379 -23.88 6.80 8.78
CA ARG A 379 -24.07 5.90 7.63
C ARG A 379 -22.94 4.86 7.41
N PRO A 380 -21.64 5.17 7.62
CA PRO A 380 -20.53 4.20 7.48
C PRO A 380 -20.45 3.20 8.65
N PHE A 381 -20.97 3.57 9.83
CA PHE A 381 -20.86 2.82 11.08
C PHE A 381 -21.57 1.46 11.04
N LEU A 382 -22.81 1.43 10.55
CA LEU A 382 -23.60 0.20 10.47
C LEU A 382 -23.04 -0.79 9.43
N GLY A 383 -22.49 -0.28 8.32
CA GLY A 383 -21.82 -1.10 7.31
C GLY A 383 -20.47 -1.65 7.78
N MET A 384 -19.78 -0.92 8.67
CA MET A 384 -18.56 -1.41 9.31
C MET A 384 -18.89 -2.54 10.29
N LEU A 385 -19.92 -2.38 11.14
CA LEU A 385 -20.38 -3.42 12.05
C LEU A 385 -20.92 -4.67 11.32
N SER A 386 -21.63 -4.51 10.20
CA SER A 386 -22.10 -5.65 9.41
C SER A 386 -20.94 -6.42 8.79
N SER A 387 -19.89 -5.72 8.34
CA SER A 387 -18.71 -6.35 7.75
C SER A 387 -17.84 -7.01 8.83
N MET A 388 -17.67 -6.39 10.00
CA MET A 388 -17.03 -7.00 11.18
C MET A 388 -17.68 -8.35 11.55
N LYS A 389 -19.01 -8.45 11.42
CA LYS A 389 -19.74 -9.66 11.78
C LYS A 389 -19.66 -10.73 10.70
N SER A 390 -19.80 -10.36 9.43
CA SER A 390 -19.80 -11.33 8.33
C SER A 390 -18.43 -11.97 8.08
N SER A 391 -17.33 -11.23 8.26
CA SER A 391 -15.99 -11.71 7.90
C SER A 391 -15.16 -12.18 9.11
N THR A 392 -15.21 -11.46 10.23
CA THR A 392 -14.30 -11.70 11.38
C THR A 392 -14.83 -12.73 12.37
N ILE A 393 -16.15 -12.87 12.49
CA ILE A 393 -16.77 -13.78 13.45
C ILE A 393 -17.05 -15.15 12.82
N LYS A 394 -17.37 -15.21 11.53
CA LYS A 394 -17.73 -16.45 10.84
C LYS A 394 -16.55 -17.41 10.63
N ASN A 395 -15.36 -16.88 10.31
CA ASN A 395 -14.23 -17.70 9.87
C ASN A 395 -13.13 -17.89 10.93
N ILE A 396 -13.06 -17.02 11.95
CA ILE A 396 -11.93 -17.00 12.89
C ILE A 396 -12.24 -17.71 14.22
N TYR A 397 -13.49 -17.63 14.73
CA TYR A 397 -13.89 -18.23 16.02
C TYR A 397 -15.24 -18.96 15.95
N PRO A 398 -15.29 -20.22 15.52
CA PRO A 398 -16.50 -21.03 15.61
C PRO A 398 -16.98 -21.24 17.07
N ASP A 399 -16.06 -21.28 18.04
CA ASP A 399 -16.33 -21.73 19.41
C ASP A 399 -16.74 -20.62 20.42
N ARG A 400 -16.56 -19.33 20.09
CA ARG A 400 -16.96 -18.18 20.96
C ARG A 400 -17.89 -17.19 20.26
N LEU A 401 -18.61 -17.66 19.25
CA LEU A 401 -19.49 -16.86 18.40
C LEU A 401 -20.55 -16.07 19.21
N GLU A 402 -21.06 -16.65 20.29
CA GLU A 402 -22.16 -16.07 21.08
C GLU A 402 -21.75 -14.78 21.82
N GLU A 403 -20.64 -14.78 22.56
CA GLU A 403 -20.22 -13.63 23.37
C GLU A 403 -19.86 -12.40 22.52
N TYR A 404 -19.19 -12.62 21.38
CA TYR A 404 -18.75 -11.53 20.50
C TYR A 404 -19.90 -10.95 19.67
N VAL A 405 -20.82 -11.80 19.19
CA VAL A 405 -22.03 -11.35 18.51
C VAL A 405 -22.90 -10.54 19.46
N ASP A 406 -23.03 -10.94 20.72
CA ASP A 406 -23.80 -10.20 21.72
C ASP A 406 -23.18 -8.85 22.04
N GLN A 407 -21.86 -8.73 22.19
CA GLN A 407 -21.20 -7.44 22.43
C GLN A 407 -21.37 -6.46 21.27
N VAL A 408 -21.24 -6.95 20.03
CA VAL A 408 -21.45 -6.13 18.82
C VAL A 408 -22.92 -5.71 18.72
N LEU A 409 -23.86 -6.62 18.99
CA LEU A 409 -25.29 -6.31 18.98
C LEU A 409 -25.69 -5.37 20.12
N GLN A 410 -25.11 -5.49 21.31
CA GLN A 410 -25.32 -4.58 22.44
C GLN A 410 -24.79 -3.19 22.14
N TYR A 411 -23.59 -3.07 21.55
CA TYR A 411 -23.07 -1.78 21.13
C TYR A 411 -23.91 -1.17 20.00
N ALA A 412 -24.30 -1.98 19.00
CA ALA A 412 -25.18 -1.53 17.93
C ALA A 412 -26.55 -1.06 18.46
N THR A 413 -27.14 -1.76 19.44
CA THR A 413 -28.39 -1.33 20.09
C THR A 413 -28.20 -0.08 20.93
N LYS A 414 -27.09 0.05 21.66
CA LYS A 414 -26.75 1.27 22.41
C LYS A 414 -26.62 2.48 21.47
N THR A 415 -25.87 2.36 20.39
CA THR A 415 -25.72 3.43 19.41
C THR A 415 -27.03 3.73 18.67
N ALA A 416 -27.85 2.71 18.38
CA ALA A 416 -29.18 2.90 17.81
C ALA A 416 -30.12 3.66 18.76
N THR A 417 -30.01 3.42 20.07
CA THR A 417 -30.79 4.16 21.08
C THR A 417 -30.29 5.58 21.29
N GLU A 418 -28.98 5.83 21.22
CA GLU A 418 -28.38 7.15 21.38
C GLU A 418 -28.67 8.08 20.18
N HIS A 419 -28.82 7.52 18.98
CA HIS A 419 -29.03 8.29 17.74
C HIS A 419 -30.39 8.02 17.07
N TYR A 420 -31.39 7.60 17.86
CA TYR A 420 -32.72 7.20 17.38
C TYR A 420 -33.44 8.29 16.57
N ASP A 421 -33.24 9.56 16.95
CA ASP A 421 -33.89 10.72 16.33
C ASP A 421 -33.13 11.27 15.12
N SER A 422 -31.97 10.70 14.76
CA SER A 422 -31.20 11.14 13.60
C SER A 422 -31.83 10.67 12.29
N ALA A 423 -32.04 11.59 11.35
CA ALA A 423 -32.62 11.29 10.03
C ALA A 423 -31.80 10.25 9.23
N ASP A 424 -30.49 10.16 9.48
CA ASP A 424 -29.60 9.20 8.84
C ASP A 424 -29.91 7.74 9.19
N PHE A 425 -30.45 7.46 10.40
CA PHE A 425 -30.76 6.10 10.85
C PHE A 425 -31.99 5.51 10.13
N HIS A 426 -32.91 6.37 9.69
CA HIS A 426 -34.12 5.98 8.96
C HIS A 426 -33.92 5.91 7.45
N SER A 427 -32.71 6.19 6.95
CA SER A 427 -32.39 6.09 5.53
C SER A 427 -32.41 4.63 5.06
N ALA A 428 -32.90 4.36 3.85
CA ALA A 428 -32.97 3.01 3.27
C ALA A 428 -31.62 2.24 3.28
N PRO A 429 -30.45 2.87 3.04
CA PRO A 429 -29.16 2.19 3.15
C PRO A 429 -28.79 1.77 4.58
N ALA A 430 -29.14 2.58 5.58
CA ALA A 430 -28.90 2.26 6.99
C ALA A 430 -29.78 1.10 7.44
N GLN A 431 -31.06 1.11 7.04
CA GLN A 431 -31.99 0.00 7.28
C GLN A 431 -31.52 -1.30 6.62
N SER A 432 -31.02 -1.24 5.38
CA SER A 432 -30.42 -2.40 4.69
C SER A 432 -29.19 -2.93 5.43
N SER A 433 -28.33 -2.05 5.95
CA SER A 433 -27.15 -2.46 6.72
C SER A 433 -27.52 -3.12 8.06
N ILE A 434 -28.53 -2.60 8.76
CA ILE A 434 -29.09 -3.19 9.99
C ILE A 434 -29.72 -4.55 9.69
N LEU A 435 -30.50 -4.64 8.60
CA LEU A 435 -31.09 -5.90 8.17
C LEU A 435 -30.01 -6.94 7.88
N ASN A 436 -28.94 -6.57 7.17
CA ASN A 436 -27.80 -7.46 6.93
C ASN A 436 -27.11 -7.88 8.23
N LEU A 437 -26.98 -6.98 9.22
CA LEU A 437 -26.42 -7.29 10.54
C LEU A 437 -27.28 -8.31 11.34
N LEU A 438 -28.60 -8.23 11.18
CA LEU A 438 -29.57 -9.12 11.84
C LEU A 438 -29.77 -10.45 11.09
N LEU A 439 -29.60 -10.46 9.76
CA LEU A 439 -29.70 -11.65 8.93
C LEU A 439 -28.43 -12.50 8.94
N ALA A 440 -27.25 -11.91 9.18
CA ALA A 440 -25.97 -12.63 9.20
C ALA A 440 -25.96 -13.85 10.17
N PRO A 441 -26.49 -13.78 11.42
CA PRO A 441 -26.61 -14.94 12.32
C PRO A 441 -27.56 -16.03 11.81
N LEU A 442 -28.59 -15.65 11.06
CA LEU A 442 -29.61 -16.58 10.58
C LEU A 442 -29.12 -17.39 9.38
N GLN A 443 -28.17 -16.85 8.61
CA GLN A 443 -27.52 -17.54 7.49
C GLN A 443 -26.40 -18.49 7.93
N SER A 444 -25.88 -18.35 9.16
CA SER A 444 -24.95 -19.31 9.78
C SER A 444 -25.74 -20.37 10.55
N SER A 445 -26.32 -21.32 9.82
CA SER A 445 -27.09 -22.43 10.37
C SER A 445 -26.23 -23.36 11.24
N LEU A 446 -25.99 -23.00 12.51
CA LEU A 446 -25.59 -23.91 13.59
C LEU A 446 -25.76 -23.32 15.01
N VAL A 447 -25.90 -22.00 15.17
CA VAL A 447 -26.22 -21.39 16.48
C VAL A 447 -27.68 -20.93 16.47
N GLY A 448 -28.57 -21.89 16.73
CA GLY A 448 -29.99 -21.62 16.87
C GLY A 448 -30.30 -20.77 18.10
N ILE A 449 -31.08 -19.71 17.90
CA ILE A 449 -32.14 -19.23 18.81
C ILE A 449 -31.70 -18.71 20.20
N ARG A 450 -30.42 -18.77 20.57
CA ARG A 450 -29.91 -18.30 21.88
C ARG A 450 -29.04 -17.06 21.79
N VAL A 451 -29.55 -16.01 21.17
CA VAL A 451 -29.00 -14.66 21.36
C VAL A 451 -30.06 -13.83 22.09
N PRO A 452 -29.93 -13.58 23.41
CA PRO A 452 -30.91 -12.87 24.21
C PRO A 452 -31.30 -11.51 23.63
N ASN A 453 -30.33 -10.81 23.03
CA ASN A 453 -30.49 -9.44 22.51
C ASN A 453 -31.15 -9.35 21.13
N LEU A 454 -31.25 -10.44 20.38
CA LEU A 454 -31.93 -10.45 19.06
C LEU A 454 -33.45 -10.27 19.22
N ASN A 455 -34.02 -10.86 20.28
CA ASN A 455 -35.44 -10.69 20.62
C ASN A 455 -35.76 -9.28 21.14
N ASP A 456 -34.84 -8.64 21.86
CA ASP A 456 -35.01 -7.27 22.33
C ASP A 456 -34.88 -6.23 21.22
N ALA A 457 -33.96 -6.42 20.27
CA ALA A 457 -33.81 -5.57 19.10
C ALA A 457 -35.05 -5.65 18.17
N ALA A 458 -35.54 -6.87 17.90
CA ALA A 458 -36.75 -7.08 17.12
C ALA A 458 -38.02 -6.61 17.86
N GLY A 459 -38.07 -6.79 19.18
CA GLY A 459 -39.17 -6.37 20.05
C GLY A 459 -39.33 -4.85 20.13
N LYS A 460 -38.23 -4.09 20.14
CA LYS A 460 -38.27 -2.61 20.11
C LYS A 460 -38.77 -2.06 18.77
N GLN A 461 -38.36 -2.63 17.63
CA GLN A 461 -38.94 -2.26 16.33
C GLN A 461 -40.44 -2.56 16.25
N ARG A 462 -40.88 -3.72 16.79
CA ARG A 462 -42.29 -4.14 16.76
C ARG A 462 -43.19 -3.33 17.71
N ARG A 463 -42.65 -2.82 18.82
CA ARG A 463 -43.36 -1.89 19.72
C ARG A 463 -43.49 -0.48 19.13
N GLN A 464 -42.54 -0.04 18.31
CA GLN A 464 -42.57 1.29 17.67
C GLN A 464 -43.48 1.37 16.44
N SER A 465 -43.65 0.28 15.67
CA SER A 465 -44.63 0.25 14.57
C SER A 465 -46.09 0.29 15.06
N LYS A 466 -46.36 -0.24 16.26
CA LYS A 466 -47.70 -0.15 16.89
C LYS A 466 -48.00 1.23 17.50
N SER A 467 -46.99 1.98 17.95
CA SER A 467 -47.18 3.31 18.55
C SER A 467 -47.53 4.41 17.53
N LYS A 468 -47.23 4.24 16.24
CA LYS A 468 -47.62 5.19 15.18
C LYS A 468 -48.95 4.86 14.48
N GLY A 469 -49.58 3.74 14.82
CA GLY A 469 -50.83 3.27 14.19
C GLY A 469 -52.13 3.57 14.95
N GLY A 470 -52.06 4.22 16.11
CA GLY A 470 -53.23 4.45 16.99
C GLY A 470 -53.48 5.93 17.25
N LEU A 471 -53.74 6.72 16.20
CA LEU A 471 -54.27 8.09 16.27
C LEU A 471 -54.82 8.50 14.88
N ARG A 472 -55.80 7.73 14.40
CA ARG A 472 -56.78 8.14 13.37
C ARG A 472 -58.05 7.32 13.56
N GLU A 473 -58.94 7.82 14.41
CA GLU A 473 -60.39 7.79 14.17
C GLU A 473 -60.89 9.22 14.16
#